data_AF-A0A3B8YXG9-F1
#
_entry.id   AF-A0A3B8YXG9-F1
#
_cell.length_a   1.000
_cell.length_b   1.000
_cell.length_c   1.000
_cell.angle_alpha   90.00
_cell.angle_beta   90.00
_cell.angle_gamma   90.00
#
_symmetry.space_group_name_H-M   'P 1'
#
loop_
_entity.id
_entity.type
_entity.pdbx_description
1 polymer ?
#
loop_
_entity_poly.entity_id
_entity_poly.type
_entity_poly.pdbx_seq_one_letter_code
_entity_poly.pdbx_strand_id
1 'polypeptide(L)' 'MTPEEEEAKRLAIVKSFRVVCLCNKIKRGIIEKAIDSGATTITEVRMRTRAATGPCGAKRCGPVITRMLRGED' A
#
# COMPACT_ATOMS: atom_id res chain seq x y z
N MET A 1 6.05 15.71 -21.32
CA MET A 1 6.23 15.37 -19.91
C MET A 1 7.31 16.30 -19.38
N THR A 2 7.04 17.07 -18.33
CA THR A 2 8.03 18.00 -17.77
C THR A 2 9.10 17.23 -16.98
N PRO A 3 10.30 17.80 -16.76
CA PRO A 3 11.30 17.20 -15.88
C PRO A 3 10.76 16.90 -14.47
N GLU A 4 9.84 17.72 -13.99
CA GLU A 4 9.17 17.56 -12.70
C GLU A 4 8.25 16.34 -12.67
N GLU A 5 7.46 16.12 -13.73
CA GLU A 5 6.60 14.95 -13.88
C GLU A 5 7.42 13.63 -13.93
N GLU A 6 8.60 13.66 -14.55
CA GLU A 6 9.49 12.49 -14.65
C GLU A 6 10.07 12.11 -13.28
N GLU A 7 10.57 13.08 -12.52
CA GLU A 7 11.09 12.82 -11.18
C GLU A 7 9.96 12.38 -10.22
N ALA A 8 8.77 12.98 -10.31
CA ALA A 8 7.61 12.55 -9.52
C ALA A 8 7.25 11.08 -9.80
N LYS A 9 7.26 10.68 -11.08
CA LYS A 9 7.01 9.29 -11.49
C LYS A 9 8.10 8.34 -11.00
N ARG A 10 9.37 8.74 -11.09
CA ARG A 10 10.50 7.97 -10.57
C ARG A 10 10.37 7.77 -9.05
N LEU A 11 10.04 8.82 -8.31
CA LEU A 11 9.83 8.75 -6.86
C LEU A 11 8.67 7.80 -6.50
N ALA A 12 7.56 7.88 -7.23
CA ALA A 12 6.41 6.99 -7.05
C ALA A 12 6.79 5.52 -7.30
N ILE A 13 7.55 5.23 -8.36
CA ILE A 13 8.05 3.87 -8.64
C ILE A 13 8.90 3.36 -7.48
N VAL A 14 9.85 4.15 -6.99
CA VAL A 14 10.70 3.77 -5.84
C VAL A 14 9.86 3.49 -4.60
N LYS A 15 8.91 4.37 -4.25
CA LYS A 15 8.00 4.19 -3.12
C LYS A 15 7.18 2.91 -3.23
N SER A 16 6.72 2.54 -4.44
CA SER A 16 5.91 1.36 -4.67
C SER A 16 6.59 0.05 -4.25
N PHE A 17 7.93 0.00 -4.24
CA PHE A 17 8.70 -1.18 -3.82
C PHE A 17 8.80 -1.37 -2.31
N ARG A 18 8.49 -0.34 -1.50
CA ARG A 18 8.53 -0.41 -0.03
C ARG A 18 7.65 -1.55 0.48
N VAL A 19 8.18 -2.45 1.31
CA VAL A 19 7.38 -3.50 1.95
C VAL A 19 6.57 -2.90 3.08
N VAL A 20 5.24 -3.01 3.00
CA VAL A 20 4.30 -2.52 4.04
C VAL A 20 3.91 -3.66 4.97
N CYS A 21 3.60 -4.85 4.44
CA CYS A 21 3.31 -6.02 5.25
C CYS A 21 4.53 -6.94 5.33
N LEU A 22 5.27 -6.88 6.44
CA LEU A 22 6.47 -7.70 6.64
C LEU A 22 6.17 -9.20 6.70
N CYS A 23 5.07 -9.60 7.34
CA CYS A 23 4.69 -11.01 7.47
C CYS A 23 4.43 -11.66 6.12
N ASN A 24 3.67 -10.98 5.27
CA ASN A 24 3.18 -11.52 4.00
C ASN A 24 3.98 -10.99 2.80
N LYS A 25 5.06 -10.23 3.07
CA LYS A 25 5.96 -9.61 2.07
C LYS A 25 5.21 -8.77 1.02
N ILE A 26 4.19 -8.02 1.44
CA ILE A 26 3.36 -7.20 0.53
C ILE A 26 3.95 -5.80 0.39
N LYS A 27 4.20 -5.40 -0.85
CA LYS A 27 4.75 -4.08 -1.24
C LYS A 27 3.66 -3.00 -1.30
N ARG A 28 4.04 -1.73 -1.12
CA ARG A 28 3.17 -0.56 -1.15
C ARG A 28 2.36 -0.50 -2.45
N GLY A 29 3.02 -0.70 -3.60
CA GLY A 29 2.36 -0.66 -4.90
C GLY A 29 1.24 -1.68 -5.11
N ILE A 30 1.26 -2.81 -4.39
CA ILE A 30 0.16 -3.79 -4.44
C ILE A 30 -1.06 -3.29 -3.66
N ILE A 31 -0.82 -2.62 -2.53
CA ILE A 31 -1.87 -2.01 -1.71
C ILE A 31 -2.45 -0.80 -2.43
N GLU A 32 -1.60 0.07 -2.99
CA GLU A 32 -2.03 1.22 -3.81
C GLU A 32 -2.92 0.75 -4.96
N LYS A 33 -2.48 -0.24 -5.75
CA LYS A 33 -3.32 -0.82 -6.82
C LYS A 33 -4.67 -1.34 -6.31
N ALA A 34 -4.71 -1.93 -5.13
CA ALA A 34 -5.97 -2.39 -4.55
C ALA A 34 -6.90 -1.23 -4.18
N ILE A 35 -6.36 -0.14 -3.65
CA ILE A 35 -7.08 1.10 -3.34
C ILE A 35 -7.57 1.76 -4.63
N ASP A 36 -6.71 1.89 -5.64
CA ASP A 36 -7.05 2.42 -6.97
C ASP A 36 -8.13 1.58 -7.66
N SER A 37 -8.17 0.27 -7.37
CA SER A 37 -9.21 -0.66 -7.83
C SER A 37 -10.49 -0.63 -6.98
N GLY A 38 -10.64 0.36 -6.09
CA GLY A 38 -11.85 0.62 -5.32
C GLY A 38 -11.88 0.01 -3.91
N ALA A 39 -10.76 -0.46 -3.35
CA ALA A 39 -10.74 -0.88 -1.94
C ALA A 39 -10.81 0.34 -1.02
N THR A 40 -11.85 0.40 -0.18
CA THR A 40 -12.08 1.51 0.77
C THR A 40 -11.92 1.10 2.23
N THR A 41 -11.84 -0.21 2.51
CA THR A 41 -11.68 -0.75 3.86
C THR A 41 -10.47 -1.67 4.00
N ILE A 42 -9.99 -1.86 5.23
CA ILE A 42 -8.89 -2.81 5.49
C ILE A 42 -9.29 -4.26 5.13
N THR A 43 -10.57 -4.61 5.28
CA THR A 43 -11.10 -5.93 4.91
C THR A 43 -11.01 -6.14 3.40
N GLU A 44 -11.40 -5.13 2.64
CA GLU A 44 -11.28 -5.13 1.19
C GLU A 44 -9.83 -5.22 0.70
N VAL A 45 -8.91 -4.51 1.34
CA VAL A 45 -7.47 -4.61 1.07
C VAL A 45 -6.95 -6.01 1.40
N ARG A 46 -7.38 -6.61 2.53
CA ARG A 46 -7.02 -7.99 2.92
C ARG A 46 -7.46 -8.99 1.86
N MET A 47 -8.70 -8.89 1.37
CA MET A 47 -9.23 -9.79 0.34
C MET A 47 -8.43 -9.71 -0.97
N ARG A 48 -8.08 -8.49 -1.40
CA ARG A 48 -7.36 -8.27 -2.67
C ARG A 48 -5.86 -8.58 -2.60
N THR A 49 -5.21 -8.36 -1.44
CA THR A 49 -3.73 -8.36 -1.35
C THR A 49 -3.15 -9.37 -0.37
N ARG A 50 -3.98 -9.97 0.50
CA ARG A 50 -3.57 -10.74 1.69
C ARG A 50 -2.73 -9.95 2.70
N ALA A 51 -2.58 -8.63 2.59
CA ALA A 51 -1.97 -7.84 3.66
C ALA A 51 -2.83 -7.91 4.94
N ALA A 52 -2.25 -7.67 6.10
CA ALA A 52 -2.95 -7.66 7.40
C ALA A 52 -3.57 -8.99 7.88
N THR A 53 -3.27 -10.13 7.23
CA THR A 53 -3.71 -11.47 7.65
C THR A 53 -2.61 -12.34 8.28
N GLY A 54 -1.39 -11.80 8.38
CA GLY A 54 -0.25 -12.54 8.96
C GLY A 54 -0.33 -12.69 10.49
N PRO A 55 0.59 -13.46 11.10
CA PRO A 55 0.57 -13.80 12.53
C PRO A 55 0.70 -12.59 13.47
N CYS A 56 1.14 -11.43 12.95
CA CYS A 56 1.18 -10.18 13.72
C CYS A 56 -0.21 -9.55 13.96
N GLY A 57 -1.29 -10.12 13.42
CA GLY A 57 -2.66 -9.64 13.65
C GLY A 57 -2.88 -8.20 13.19
N ALA A 58 -2.29 -7.82 12.06
CA ALA A 58 -2.33 -6.46 11.49
C ALA A 58 -1.73 -5.34 12.36
N LYS A 59 -1.11 -5.62 13.51
CA LYS A 59 -0.59 -4.59 14.43
C LYS A 59 0.45 -3.65 13.78
N ARG A 60 1.22 -4.14 12.80
CA ARG A 60 2.27 -3.38 12.11
C ARG A 60 1.76 -2.66 10.86
N CYS A 61 1.24 -3.42 9.90
CA CYS A 61 0.81 -2.87 8.62
C CYS A 61 -0.60 -2.26 8.65
N GLY A 62 -1.44 -2.63 9.62
CA GLY A 62 -2.82 -2.15 9.72
C GLY A 62 -2.91 -0.64 9.83
N PRO A 63 -2.23 0.01 10.79
CA PRO A 63 -2.23 1.47 10.90
C PRO A 63 -1.71 2.18 9.64
N VAL A 64 -0.70 1.59 8.96
CA VAL A 64 -0.15 2.12 7.71
C VAL A 64 -1.19 2.04 6.58
N ILE A 65 -1.84 0.88 6.40
CA ILE A 65 -2.89 0.70 5.40
C ILE A 65 -4.07 1.65 5.65
N THR A 66 -4.43 1.88 6.93
CA THR A 66 -5.47 2.86 7.28
C THR A 66 -5.11 4.28 6.86
N ARG A 67 -3.86 4.72 7.05
CA ARG A 67 -3.40 6.04 6.57
C ARG A 67 -3.40 6.11 5.04
N MET A 68 -2.94 5.05 4.37
CA MET A 68 -2.99 4.97 2.90
C MET A 68 -4.43 5.09 2.36
N LEU A 69 -5.40 4.44 2.99
CA LEU A 69 -6.83 4.53 2.63
C LEU A 69 -7.41 5.94 2.83
N ARG A 70 -6.84 6.74 3.74
CA ARG A 70 -7.24 8.14 4.00
C ARG A 70 -6.46 9.15 3.17
N GLY A 71 -5.46 8.72 2.40
CA GLY A 71 -4.57 9.61 1.66
C GLY A 71 -3.57 10.37 2.55
N GLU A 72 -3.23 9.84 3.73
CA GLU A 72 -2.39 10.49 4.75
C GLU A 72 -0.92 9.98 4.77
N ASP A 73 -0.40 9.33 3.69
CA ASP A 73 0.89 8.59 3.66
C ASP A 73 1.88 8.95 2.55
#